data_AF-A0A3C0RDX5-F1
#
_entry.id   AF-A0A3C0RDX5-F1
#
_cell.length_a   1.000
_cell.length_b   1.000
_cell.length_c   1.000
_cell.angle_alpha   90.00
_cell.angle_beta   90.00
_cell.angle_gamma   90.00
#
_symmetry.space_group_name_H-M   'P 1'
#
loop_
_entity.id
_entity.type
_entity.pdbx_description
1 polymer ?
#
loop_
_entity_poly.entity_id
_entity_poly.type
_entity_poly.pdbx_seq_one_letter_code
_entity_poly.pdbx_strand_id
1 'polypeptide(L)'
;MRVLHLNTYDTGGAAKAMLRLHKGLLEAGVESHVLVFKKTQEDATVSEVQFPFLVKWFYRLRSELNFRLLKKRTDSIYNFFNAGEDVCVNAKYLLKSLPFQPDVVMLHWVTGYVTSVNLRDFYQAVQVPILWRFNDLNAFTGGCHYAKTCLRYHEGCGQCPALHSNQLEDLSYKNLQLRKQLLKTIPLSFVSSTSEIDQQVRSSALGKQQ
;
A
#
# COMPACT_ATOMS: atom_id res chain seq x y z
N MET A 1 5.74 10.63 -20.87
CA MET A 1 5.87 9.80 -19.65
C MET A 1 4.47 9.47 -19.16
N ARG A 2 4.22 8.21 -18.83
CA ARG A 2 2.94 7.65 -18.38
C ARG A 2 3.02 7.21 -16.93
N VAL A 3 2.24 7.87 -16.07
CA VAL A 3 2.24 7.65 -14.62
C VAL A 3 0.98 6.92 -14.20
N LEU A 4 1.12 5.73 -13.63
CA LEU A 4 0.01 5.00 -13.03
C LEU A 4 0.01 5.19 -11.51
N HIS A 5 -1.08 5.69 -10.95
CA HIS A 5 -1.29 5.73 -9.50
C HIS A 5 -2.09 4.53 -9.02
N LEU A 6 -1.65 3.86 -7.96
CA LEU A 6 -2.42 2.81 -7.28
C LEU A 6 -2.86 3.28 -5.89
N ASN A 7 -4.15 3.14 -5.59
CA ASN A 7 -4.73 3.48 -4.29
C ASN A 7 -5.95 2.61 -3.99
N THR A 8 -6.33 2.42 -2.73
CA THR A 8 -7.51 1.59 -2.43
C THR A 8 -8.83 2.31 -2.78
N TYR A 9 -8.93 3.60 -2.50
CA TYR A 9 -10.14 4.40 -2.71
C TYR A 9 -9.85 5.67 -3.51
N ASP A 10 -10.86 6.23 -4.18
CA ASP A 10 -10.80 7.57 -4.75
C ASP A 10 -11.31 8.67 -3.79
N THR A 11 -11.71 8.30 -2.57
CA THR A 11 -12.17 9.20 -1.50
C THR A 11 -11.33 9.08 -0.23
N GLY A 12 -11.43 10.09 0.65
CA GLY A 12 -10.64 10.18 1.88
C GLY A 12 -9.35 10.99 1.75
N GLY A 13 -8.61 11.14 2.86
CA GLY A 13 -7.43 12.02 2.93
C GLY A 13 -6.29 11.60 1.98
N ALA A 14 -5.93 10.31 1.99
CA ALA A 14 -4.90 9.77 1.11
C ALA A 14 -5.29 9.90 -0.37
N ALA A 15 -6.55 9.60 -0.71
CA ALA A 15 -7.05 9.74 -2.07
C ALA A 15 -7.06 11.20 -2.54
N LYS A 16 -7.47 12.15 -1.68
CA LYS A 16 -7.38 13.59 -1.99
C LYS A 16 -5.95 14.04 -2.28
N ALA A 17 -4.98 13.57 -1.50
CA ALA A 17 -3.58 13.89 -1.73
C ALA A 17 -3.06 13.29 -3.05
N MET A 18 -3.40 12.03 -3.35
CA MET A 18 -3.10 11.40 -4.64
C MET A 18 -3.74 12.16 -5.80
N LEU A 19 -5.05 12.46 -5.73
CA LEU A 19 -5.79 13.14 -6.80
C LEU A 19 -5.25 14.54 -7.07
N ARG A 20 -4.77 15.27 -6.05
CA ARG A 20 -4.09 16.56 -6.25
C ARG A 20 -2.80 16.39 -7.07
N LEU A 21 -1.98 15.40 -6.73
CA LEU A 21 -0.75 15.12 -7.48
C LEU A 21 -1.07 14.70 -8.92
N HIS A 22 -2.02 13.78 -9.09
CA HIS A 22 -2.50 13.33 -10.39
C HIS A 22 -2.97 14.49 -11.28
N LYS A 23 -3.80 15.40 -10.74
CA LYS A 23 -4.25 16.60 -11.46
C LYS A 23 -3.10 17.53 -11.84
N GLY A 24 -2.17 17.78 -10.92
CA GLY A 24 -0.97 18.58 -11.21
C GLY A 24 -0.10 17.98 -12.31
N LEU A 25 -0.01 16.64 -12.39
CA LEU A 25 0.68 15.95 -13.48
C LEU A 25 -0.04 16.15 -14.82
N LEU A 26 -1.37 16.01 -14.85
CA LEU A 26 -2.17 16.27 -16.05
C LEU A 26 -2.02 17.72 -16.53
N GLU A 27 -2.08 18.68 -15.61
CA GLU A 27 -1.88 20.12 -15.90
C GLU A 27 -0.49 20.42 -16.46
N ALA A 28 0.53 19.64 -16.06
CA ALA A 28 1.88 19.72 -16.59
C ALA A 28 2.07 18.96 -17.92
N GLY A 29 0.99 18.43 -18.52
CA GLY A 29 1.04 17.67 -19.78
C GLY A 29 1.58 16.25 -19.65
N VAL A 30 1.66 15.70 -18.43
CA VAL A 30 2.06 14.31 -18.18
C VAL A 30 0.82 13.42 -18.28
N GLU A 31 0.92 12.32 -19.04
CA GLU A 31 -0.13 11.30 -19.09
C GLU A 31 -0.19 10.59 -17.73
N SER A 32 -1.27 10.79 -16.99
CA SER A 32 -1.44 10.27 -15.64
C SER A 32 -2.80 9.60 -15.52
N HIS A 33 -2.86 8.45 -14.86
CA HIS A 33 -4.11 7.72 -14.62
C HIS A 33 -4.10 7.07 -13.25
N VAL A 34 -5.28 7.01 -12.62
CA VAL A 34 -5.44 6.40 -11.31
C VAL A 34 -6.21 5.09 -11.42
N LEU A 35 -5.65 4.01 -10.89
CA LEU A 35 -6.32 2.72 -10.76
C LEU A 35 -6.61 2.44 -9.27
N VAL A 36 -7.90 2.37 -8.92
CA VAL A 36 -8.36 2.14 -7.55
C VAL A 36 -9.03 0.78 -7.36
N PHE A 37 -9.00 0.27 -6.12
CA PHE A 37 -9.74 -0.95 -5.78
C PHE A 37 -11.26 -0.72 -5.71
N LYS A 38 -11.69 0.42 -5.19
CA LYS A 38 -13.09 0.82 -5.13
C LYS A 38 -13.22 2.28 -5.54
N LYS A 39 -13.89 2.50 -6.67
CA LYS A 39 -14.25 3.81 -7.21
C LYS A 39 -15.62 4.22 -6.67
N THR A 40 -15.76 5.50 -6.34
CA THR A 40 -16.98 6.10 -5.78
C THR A 40 -17.35 7.42 -6.44
N GLN A 41 -16.46 8.02 -7.23
CA GLN A 41 -16.67 9.28 -7.93
C GLN A 41 -16.62 9.10 -9.44
N GLU A 42 -17.32 9.96 -10.17
CA GLU A 42 -17.24 10.03 -11.63
C GLU A 42 -16.02 10.87 -12.05
N ASP A 43 -15.02 10.19 -12.58
CA ASP A 43 -13.82 10.79 -13.18
C ASP A 43 -13.31 9.83 -14.27
N ALA A 44 -13.07 10.33 -15.49
CA ALA A 44 -12.62 9.52 -16.62
C ALA A 44 -11.15 9.08 -16.49
N THR A 45 -10.35 9.84 -15.73
CA THR A 45 -8.92 9.58 -15.48
C THR A 45 -8.68 8.63 -14.30
N VAL A 46 -9.77 8.17 -13.68
CA VAL A 46 -9.76 7.20 -12.58
C VAL A 46 -10.52 5.95 -13.01
N SER A 47 -9.88 4.79 -13.00
CA SER A 47 -10.52 3.49 -13.25
C SER A 47 -10.56 2.64 -11.99
N GLU A 48 -11.55 1.76 -11.91
CA GLU A 48 -11.59 0.70 -10.90
C GLU A 48 -10.96 -0.58 -11.46
N VAL A 49 -10.27 -1.35 -10.62
CA VAL A 49 -9.82 -2.69 -10.98
C VAL A 49 -11.00 -3.58 -11.37
N GLN A 50 -10.85 -4.22 -12.52
CA GLN A 50 -11.85 -5.09 -13.10
C GLN A 50 -11.72 -6.51 -12.55
N PHE A 51 -12.85 -7.03 -12.07
CA PHE A 51 -12.98 -8.39 -11.56
C PHE A 51 -14.26 -9.02 -12.09
N PRO A 52 -14.31 -10.35 -12.31
CA PRO A 52 -15.56 -11.07 -12.37
C PRO A 52 -16.41 -10.78 -11.13
N PHE A 53 -17.73 -10.67 -11.29
CA PHE A 53 -18.64 -10.23 -10.23
C PHE A 53 -18.45 -10.96 -8.89
N LEU A 54 -18.42 -12.31 -8.91
CA LEU A 54 -18.24 -13.12 -7.70
C LEU A 54 -16.88 -12.90 -7.04
N VAL A 55 -15.83 -12.75 -7.85
CA VAL A 55 -14.46 -12.49 -7.37
C VAL A 55 -14.37 -11.11 -6.73
N LYS A 56 -15.03 -10.11 -7.33
CA LYS A 56 -15.14 -8.75 -6.79
C LYS A 56 -15.75 -8.75 -5.41
N TRP A 57 -16.89 -9.43 -5.26
CA TRP A 57 -17.60 -9.57 -4.00
C TRP A 57 -16.75 -10.28 -2.95
N PHE A 58 -16.08 -11.38 -3.30
CA PHE A 58 -15.17 -12.08 -2.41
C PHE A 58 -14.06 -11.17 -1.86
N TYR A 59 -13.36 -10.44 -2.74
CA TYR A 59 -12.28 -9.56 -2.29
C TYR A 59 -12.79 -8.41 -1.41
N ARG A 60 -13.92 -7.78 -1.79
CA ARG A 60 -14.52 -6.70 -1.01
C ARG A 60 -14.99 -7.18 0.37
N LEU A 61 -15.69 -8.31 0.43
CA LEU A 61 -16.15 -8.89 1.69
C LEU A 61 -14.98 -9.27 2.60
N ARG A 62 -13.97 -9.96 2.05
CA ARG A 62 -12.78 -10.34 2.81
C ARG A 62 -12.03 -9.13 3.36
N SER A 63 -11.83 -8.09 2.53
CA SER A 63 -11.18 -6.85 2.97
C SER A 63 -11.95 -6.17 4.08
N GLU A 64 -13.28 -6.06 3.95
CA GLU A 64 -14.14 -5.44 4.97
C GLU A 64 -14.14 -6.24 6.28
N LEU A 65 -14.25 -7.57 6.20
CA LEU A 65 -14.19 -8.45 7.38
C LEU A 65 -12.85 -8.33 8.10
N ASN A 66 -11.74 -8.39 7.36
CA ASN A 66 -10.41 -8.23 7.93
C ASN A 66 -10.22 -6.87 8.59
N PHE A 67 -10.66 -5.79 7.93
CA PHE A 67 -10.60 -4.45 8.51
C PHE A 67 -11.40 -4.35 9.81
N ARG A 68 -12.62 -4.89 9.85
CA ARG A 68 -13.46 -4.92 11.05
C ARG A 68 -12.86 -5.78 12.17
N LEU A 69 -12.29 -6.93 11.83
CA LEU A 69 -11.66 -7.84 12.79
C LEU A 69 -10.43 -7.20 13.42
N LEU A 70 -9.55 -6.62 12.60
CA LEU A 70 -8.37 -5.91 13.09
C LEU A 70 -8.77 -4.73 13.97
N LYS A 71 -9.67 -3.87 13.50
CA LYS A 71 -10.15 -2.72 14.28
C LYS A 71 -10.68 -3.10 15.67
N LYS A 72 -11.27 -4.30 15.82
CA LYS A 72 -11.74 -4.84 17.11
C LYS A 72 -10.64 -5.46 17.97
N ARG A 73 -9.61 -6.05 17.34
CA ARG A 73 -8.57 -6.85 18.01
C ARG A 73 -7.28 -6.09 18.27
N THR A 74 -7.14 -4.91 17.67
CA THR A 74 -5.93 -4.09 17.77
C THR A 74 -6.21 -2.77 18.46
N ASP A 75 -5.21 -2.24 19.15
CA ASP A 75 -5.28 -0.91 19.72
C ASP A 75 -5.40 0.15 18.61
N SER A 76 -6.54 0.84 18.64
CA SER A 76 -6.93 1.88 17.68
C SER A 76 -5.91 3.02 17.53
N ILE A 77 -5.07 3.29 18.53
CA ILE A 77 -4.10 4.40 18.45
C ILE A 77 -3.05 4.16 17.36
N TYR A 78 -2.77 2.89 17.02
CA TYR A 78 -1.79 2.52 16.00
C TYR A 78 -2.40 2.41 14.60
N ASN A 79 -3.73 2.33 14.49
CA ASN A 79 -4.45 2.06 13.25
C ASN A 79 -3.83 0.87 12.49
N PHE A 80 -3.80 -0.30 13.13
CA PHE A 80 -3.23 -1.50 12.52
C PHE A 80 -4.22 -2.13 11.53
N PHE A 81 -3.92 -2.07 10.22
CA PHE A 81 -4.87 -2.45 9.18
C PHE A 81 -4.39 -3.57 8.22
N ASN A 82 -3.15 -4.04 8.35
CA ASN A 82 -2.66 -5.15 7.51
C ASN A 82 -2.96 -6.51 8.15
N ALA A 83 -3.92 -7.24 7.60
CA ALA A 83 -4.29 -8.57 8.08
C ALA A 83 -3.28 -9.67 7.69
N GLY A 84 -2.40 -9.39 6.72
CA GLY A 84 -1.42 -10.32 6.18
C GLY A 84 -0.93 -9.86 4.80
N GLU A 85 0.31 -10.15 4.43
CA GLU A 85 0.82 -9.88 3.08
C GLU A 85 0.17 -10.76 1.99
N ASP A 86 -0.41 -11.90 2.38
CA ASP A 86 -1.24 -12.77 1.53
C ASP A 86 -2.68 -12.24 1.35
N VAL A 87 -3.07 -11.22 2.12
CA VAL A 87 -4.36 -10.56 2.01
C VAL A 87 -4.34 -9.51 0.89
N CYS A 88 -4.15 -9.98 -0.34
CA CYS A 88 -4.05 -9.12 -1.53
C CYS A 88 -4.98 -9.60 -2.66
N VAL A 89 -5.14 -8.79 -3.70
CA VAL A 89 -5.77 -9.24 -4.96
C VAL A 89 -4.75 -9.95 -5.84
N ASN A 90 -5.18 -10.89 -6.69
CA ASN A 90 -4.27 -11.50 -7.65
C ASN A 90 -3.78 -10.43 -8.66
N ALA A 91 -2.47 -10.35 -8.89
CA ALA A 91 -1.84 -9.36 -9.76
C ALA A 91 -2.41 -9.35 -11.19
N LYS A 92 -2.93 -10.49 -11.69
CA LYS A 92 -3.58 -10.56 -13.02
C LYS A 92 -4.73 -9.56 -13.18
N TYR A 93 -5.45 -9.24 -12.11
CA TYR A 93 -6.55 -8.29 -12.16
C TYR A 93 -6.03 -6.85 -12.27
N LEU A 94 -4.90 -6.54 -11.61
CA LEU A 94 -4.19 -5.27 -11.80
C LEU A 94 -3.74 -5.11 -13.25
N LEU A 95 -3.04 -6.13 -13.77
CA LEU A 95 -2.51 -6.14 -15.13
C LEU A 95 -3.60 -5.97 -16.19
N LYS A 96 -4.73 -6.70 -16.06
CA LYS A 96 -5.87 -6.57 -16.97
C LYS A 96 -6.59 -5.22 -16.90
N SER A 97 -6.39 -4.48 -15.82
CA SER A 97 -7.04 -3.17 -15.60
C SER A 97 -6.12 -2.00 -15.91
N LEU A 98 -4.94 -2.26 -16.47
CA LEU A 98 -4.02 -1.23 -16.88
C LEU A 98 -4.65 -0.38 -18.00
N PRO A 99 -4.73 0.95 -17.84
CA PRO A 99 -5.22 1.85 -18.89
C PRO A 99 -4.21 1.97 -20.05
N PHE A 100 -2.93 1.76 -19.74
CA PHE A 100 -1.78 1.82 -20.63
C PHE A 100 -0.63 1.04 -19.99
N GLN A 101 0.44 0.79 -20.75
CA GLN A 101 1.72 0.36 -20.18
C GLN A 101 2.34 1.56 -19.44
N PRO A 102 2.50 1.54 -18.10
CA PRO A 102 3.09 2.69 -17.41
C PRO A 102 4.59 2.78 -17.65
N ASP A 103 5.15 3.99 -17.57
CA ASP A 103 6.59 4.22 -17.50
C ASP A 103 7.06 4.29 -16.02
N VAL A 104 6.14 4.63 -15.11
CA VAL A 104 6.35 4.62 -13.66
C VAL A 104 5.04 4.30 -12.94
N VAL A 105 5.14 3.55 -11.84
CA VAL A 105 3.99 3.20 -10.98
C VAL A 105 4.17 3.86 -9.63
N MET A 106 3.17 4.61 -9.19
CA MET A 106 3.18 5.31 -7.91
C MET A 106 2.11 4.76 -6.96
N LEU A 107 2.54 4.08 -5.91
CA LEU A 107 1.67 3.59 -4.85
C LEU A 107 1.36 4.70 -3.86
N HIS A 108 0.13 4.72 -3.34
CA HIS A 108 -0.30 5.59 -2.25
C HIS A 108 -0.76 4.76 -1.04
N TRP A 109 -2.01 4.92 -0.61
CA TRP A 109 -2.63 4.14 0.45
C TRP A 109 -3.30 2.89 -0.15
N VAL A 110 -2.60 1.77 -0.10
CA VAL A 110 -2.98 0.54 -0.81
C VAL A 110 -3.45 -0.61 0.11
N THR A 111 -3.71 -0.31 1.38
CA THR A 111 -4.13 -1.29 2.39
C THR A 111 -5.36 -2.09 1.95
N GLY A 112 -5.31 -3.40 2.16
CA GLY A 112 -6.38 -4.36 1.79
C GLY A 112 -6.46 -4.71 0.30
N TYR A 113 -5.57 -4.14 -0.51
CA TYR A 113 -5.62 -4.20 -1.98
C TYR A 113 -4.28 -4.65 -2.59
N VAL A 114 -3.21 -3.88 -2.38
CA VAL A 114 -1.84 -4.21 -2.82
C VAL A 114 -0.98 -4.48 -1.60
N THR A 115 -0.23 -5.57 -1.66
CA THR A 115 0.78 -5.97 -0.68
C THR A 115 2.10 -6.19 -1.41
N SER A 116 3.18 -6.50 -0.70
CA SER A 116 4.46 -6.81 -1.35
C SER A 116 4.40 -8.07 -2.23
N VAL A 117 3.48 -9.00 -1.93
CA VAL A 117 3.28 -10.24 -2.69
C VAL A 117 2.79 -9.95 -4.11
N ASN A 118 1.61 -9.31 -4.24
CA ASN A 118 1.07 -9.04 -5.57
C ASN A 118 1.78 -7.89 -6.27
N LEU A 119 2.45 -6.99 -5.53
CA LEU A 119 3.26 -5.94 -6.13
C LEU A 119 4.48 -6.50 -6.86
N ARG A 120 5.17 -7.49 -6.27
CA ARG A 120 6.26 -8.20 -6.93
C ARG A 120 5.77 -8.92 -8.18
N ASP A 121 4.66 -9.65 -8.09
CA ASP A 121 4.10 -10.39 -9.24
C ASP A 121 3.66 -9.42 -10.35
N PHE A 122 3.10 -8.27 -9.98
CA PHE A 122 2.78 -7.19 -10.91
C PHE A 122 4.03 -6.60 -11.55
N TYR A 123 5.07 -6.31 -10.76
CA TYR A 123 6.35 -5.83 -11.27
C TYR A 123 6.99 -6.81 -12.25
N GLN A 124 6.93 -8.12 -12.00
CA GLN A 124 7.48 -9.13 -12.90
C GLN A 124 6.94 -9.02 -14.32
N ALA A 125 5.68 -8.59 -14.49
CA ALA A 125 5.06 -8.39 -15.79
C ALA A 125 5.29 -6.99 -16.39
N VAL A 126 5.35 -5.94 -15.56
CA VAL A 126 5.40 -4.55 -16.05
C VAL A 126 6.84 -4.03 -16.18
N GLN A 127 7.76 -4.43 -15.31
CA GLN A 127 9.19 -4.10 -15.32
C GLN A 127 9.50 -2.60 -15.37
N VAL A 128 8.77 -1.79 -14.60
CA VAL A 128 9.02 -0.33 -14.47
C VAL A 128 9.27 0.10 -13.02
N PRO A 129 9.97 1.23 -12.79
CA PRO A 129 10.20 1.74 -11.45
C PRO A 129 8.92 1.94 -10.65
N ILE A 130 8.98 1.59 -9.36
CA ILE A 130 7.86 1.75 -8.43
C ILE A 130 8.24 2.81 -7.40
N LEU A 131 7.41 3.85 -7.28
CA LEU A 131 7.51 4.85 -6.24
C LEU A 131 6.42 4.57 -5.22
N TRP A 132 6.75 4.37 -3.95
CA TRP A 132 5.74 4.30 -2.91
C TRP A 132 5.71 5.62 -2.16
N ARG A 133 4.70 6.44 -2.48
CA ARG A 133 4.44 7.72 -1.82
C ARG A 133 3.45 7.52 -0.68
N PHE A 134 3.78 7.93 0.54
CA PHE A 134 2.90 7.70 1.69
C PHE A 134 2.89 8.87 2.67
N ASN A 135 1.76 8.99 3.38
CA ASN A 135 1.55 9.97 4.45
C ASN A 135 1.44 9.30 5.82
N ASP A 136 1.68 8.00 5.88
CA ASP A 136 1.60 7.18 7.09
C ASP A 136 2.70 6.12 7.06
N LEU A 137 2.82 5.35 8.15
CA LEU A 137 3.96 4.45 8.34
C LEU A 137 3.70 3.04 7.79
N ASN A 138 2.54 2.78 7.16
CA ASN A 138 2.19 1.42 6.76
C ASN A 138 3.16 0.85 5.74
N ALA A 139 3.73 1.68 4.85
CA ALA A 139 4.67 1.23 3.83
C ALA A 139 5.89 0.49 4.41
N PHE A 140 6.35 0.87 5.61
CA PHE A 140 7.59 0.38 6.20
C PHE A 140 7.46 -0.21 7.61
N THR A 141 6.25 -0.42 8.11
CA THR A 141 5.99 -1.20 9.33
C THR A 141 5.28 -2.54 9.02
N GLY A 142 5.13 -3.38 10.04
CA GLY A 142 4.38 -4.64 9.96
C GLY A 142 2.85 -4.51 9.84
N GLY A 143 2.31 -3.29 9.82
CA GLY A 143 0.87 -3.06 9.65
C GLY A 143 0.29 -1.83 10.33
N CYS A 144 1.09 -1.09 11.10
CA CYS A 144 0.66 0.14 11.75
C CYS A 144 0.68 1.31 10.77
N HIS A 145 -0.38 2.11 10.73
CA HIS A 145 -0.34 3.41 10.07
C HIS A 145 0.32 4.48 10.95
N TYR A 146 0.34 4.29 12.28
CA TYR A 146 1.08 5.13 13.23
C TYR A 146 1.80 4.28 14.26
N ALA A 147 3.08 4.56 14.52
CA ALA A 147 3.91 3.78 15.44
C ALA A 147 3.84 4.28 16.89
N LYS A 148 3.35 5.51 17.11
CA LYS A 148 3.34 6.16 18.43
C LYS A 148 4.71 6.09 19.10
N THR A 149 4.82 5.48 20.27
CA THR A 149 6.09 5.29 21.00
C THR A 149 6.83 4.01 20.62
N CYS A 150 6.25 3.14 19.78
CA CYS A 150 6.89 1.90 19.37
C CYS A 150 7.97 2.15 18.31
N LEU A 151 9.20 1.70 18.57
CA LEU A 151 10.34 1.83 17.66
C LEU A 151 10.77 0.51 16.99
N ARG A 152 10.07 -0.61 17.26
CA ARG A 152 10.49 -1.94 16.79
C ARG A 152 10.52 -2.11 15.28
N TYR A 153 9.86 -1.23 14.52
CA TYR A 153 9.97 -1.20 13.06
C TYR A 153 11.38 -0.82 12.56
N HIS A 154 12.26 -0.32 13.45
CA HIS A 154 13.69 -0.06 13.19
C HIS A 154 14.50 -1.36 13.03
N GLU A 155 14.01 -2.45 13.62
CA GLU A 155 14.70 -3.75 13.69
C GLU A 155 13.97 -4.83 12.88
N GLY A 156 12.65 -4.89 12.95
CA GLY A 156 11.88 -5.93 12.25
C GLY A 156 10.46 -6.17 12.74
N CYS A 157 9.89 -5.28 13.56
CA CYS A 157 8.60 -5.47 14.25
C CYS A 157 8.63 -6.70 15.18
N GLY A 158 7.46 -7.16 15.66
CA GLY A 158 7.33 -8.16 16.72
C GLY A 158 6.97 -7.55 18.08
N GLN A 159 6.52 -8.38 19.03
CA GLN A 159 5.99 -7.96 20.34
C GLN A 159 5.11 -6.71 20.22
N CYS A 160 4.18 -6.74 19.27
CA CYS A 160 3.51 -5.57 18.78
C CYS A 160 2.49 -5.06 19.80
N PRO A 161 2.64 -3.82 20.31
CA PRO A 161 1.68 -3.25 21.23
C PRO A 161 0.30 -3.08 20.59
N ALA A 162 0.25 -2.79 19.28
CA ALA A 162 -1.01 -2.71 18.54
C ALA A 162 -1.78 -4.04 18.55
N LEU A 163 -1.09 -5.18 18.62
CA LEU A 163 -1.69 -6.52 18.65
C LEU A 163 -1.86 -7.07 20.06
N HIS A 164 -1.49 -6.30 21.10
CA HIS A 164 -1.37 -6.78 22.48
C HIS A 164 -0.50 -8.06 22.59
N SER A 165 0.53 -8.15 21.74
CA SER A 165 1.35 -9.35 21.60
C SER A 165 2.66 -9.24 22.37
N ASN A 166 3.00 -10.29 23.11
CA ASN A 166 4.33 -10.47 23.73
C ASN A 166 5.23 -11.41 22.91
N GLN A 167 4.77 -11.92 21.76
CA GLN A 167 5.50 -12.83 20.92
C GLN A 167 6.40 -12.07 19.93
N LEU A 168 7.66 -12.49 19.80
CA LEU A 168 8.58 -11.89 18.85
C LEU A 168 8.12 -12.11 17.40
N GLU A 169 7.67 -13.31 17.05
CA GLU A 169 7.21 -13.68 15.71
C GLU A 169 5.70 -13.52 15.51
N ASP A 170 5.15 -12.40 15.98
CA ASP A 170 3.73 -12.09 15.77
C ASP A 170 3.43 -11.65 14.31
N LEU A 171 2.17 -11.32 14.05
CA LEU A 171 1.72 -10.90 12.72
C LEU A 171 2.50 -9.68 12.18
N SER A 172 2.86 -8.73 13.05
CA SER A 172 3.62 -7.54 12.62
C SER A 172 5.03 -7.91 12.15
N TYR A 173 5.68 -8.85 12.85
CA TYR A 173 6.97 -9.38 12.45
C TYR A 173 6.86 -10.11 11.12
N LYS A 174 5.92 -11.05 11.01
CA LYS A 174 5.71 -11.86 9.78
C LYS A 174 5.46 -10.98 8.56
N ASN A 175 4.60 -9.97 8.69
CA ASN A 175 4.32 -9.02 7.62
C ASN A 175 5.57 -8.24 7.20
N LEU A 176 6.33 -7.69 8.16
CA LEU A 176 7.51 -6.88 7.84
C LEU A 176 8.64 -7.73 7.25
N GLN A 177 8.87 -8.94 7.76
CA GLN A 177 9.91 -9.83 7.22
C GLN A 177 9.61 -10.23 5.78
N LEU A 178 8.35 -10.63 5.50
CA LEU A 178 7.95 -10.97 4.13
C LEU A 178 8.08 -9.74 3.23
N ARG A 179 7.61 -8.57 3.67
CA ARG A 179 7.76 -7.32 2.91
C ARG A 179 9.22 -7.00 2.58
N LYS A 180 10.13 -7.09 3.55
CA LYS A 180 11.58 -6.91 3.33
C LYS A 180 12.11 -7.90 2.28
N GLN A 181 11.73 -9.17 2.38
CA GLN A 181 12.15 -10.20 1.45
C GLN A 181 11.68 -9.94 0.01
N LEU A 182 10.48 -9.36 -0.17
CA LEU A 182 9.89 -9.17 -1.49
C LEU A 182 10.25 -7.83 -2.09
N LEU A 183 10.24 -6.75 -1.30
CA LEU A 183 10.52 -5.42 -1.85
C LEU A 183 11.99 -5.21 -2.22
N LYS A 184 12.92 -6.00 -1.68
CA LYS A 184 14.32 -6.00 -2.13
C LYS A 184 14.51 -6.50 -3.58
N THR A 185 13.51 -7.18 -4.14
CA THR A 185 13.60 -7.75 -5.50
C THR A 185 12.95 -6.87 -6.57
N ILE A 186 12.51 -5.67 -6.21
CA ILE A 186 11.88 -4.71 -7.12
C ILE A 186 12.58 -3.35 -6.98
N PRO A 187 12.73 -2.56 -8.07
CA PRO A 187 13.30 -1.22 -8.04
C PRO A 187 12.26 -0.25 -7.43
N LEU A 188 12.15 -0.27 -6.11
CA LEU A 188 11.21 0.53 -5.34
C LEU A 188 11.92 1.68 -4.64
N SER A 189 11.37 2.89 -4.74
CA SER A 189 11.83 4.05 -3.97
C SER A 189 10.71 4.57 -3.08
N PHE A 190 11.04 4.84 -1.83
CA PHE A 190 10.12 5.48 -0.90
C PHE A 190 10.11 7.00 -1.11
N VAL A 191 8.90 7.57 -1.13
CA VAL A 191 8.69 9.02 -1.26
C VAL A 191 7.83 9.49 -0.08
N SER A 192 8.49 10.05 0.92
CA SER A 192 7.85 10.64 2.09
C SER A 192 7.15 11.96 1.72
N SER A 193 6.07 12.29 2.42
CA SER A 193 5.38 13.58 2.25
C SER A 193 5.79 14.66 3.25
N THR A 194 6.48 14.27 4.33
CA THR A 194 6.99 15.20 5.35
C THR A 194 8.39 14.76 5.82
N SER A 195 9.15 15.70 6.37
CA SER A 195 10.47 15.46 6.97
C SER A 195 10.45 14.41 8.08
N GLU A 196 9.39 14.39 8.89
CA GLU A 196 9.25 13.49 10.03
C GLU A 196 9.09 12.04 9.55
N ILE A 197 8.21 11.83 8.55
CA ILE A 197 8.01 10.51 7.95
C ILE A 197 9.28 10.06 7.22
N ASP A 198 10.01 10.99 6.58
CA ASP A 198 11.29 10.69 5.92
C ASP A 198 12.32 10.13 6.92
N GLN A 199 12.45 10.79 8.08
CA GLN A 199 13.33 10.32 9.14
C GLN A 199 12.90 8.95 9.68
N GLN A 200 11.59 8.71 9.81
CA GLN A 200 11.06 7.42 10.25
C GLN A 200 11.33 6.31 9.24
N VAL A 201 11.14 6.53 7.93
CA VAL A 201 11.47 5.50 6.93
C VAL A 201 12.97 5.24 6.88
N ARG A 202 13.82 6.27 6.93
CA ARG A 202 15.29 6.10 6.94
C ARG A 202 15.81 5.33 8.15
N SER A 203 15.16 5.48 9.31
CA SER A 203 15.51 4.73 10.52
C SER A 203 14.91 3.31 10.55
N SER A 204 13.91 3.03 9.71
CA SER A 204 13.24 1.73 9.65
C SER A 204 14.14 0.61 9.09
N ALA A 205 13.87 -0.63 9.52
CA ALA A 205 14.56 -1.82 8.99
C ALA A 205 14.34 -2.03 7.48
N LEU A 206 13.23 -1.52 6.93
CA LEU A 206 12.93 -1.63 5.50
C LEU A 206 13.60 -0.51 4.70
N GLY A 207 13.55 0.73 5.18
CA GLY A 207 14.16 1.88 4.50
C GLY A 207 15.69 1.84 4.48
N LYS A 208 16.34 1.15 5.42
CA LYS A 208 17.80 0.89 5.36
C LYS A 208 18.22 -0.03 4.19
N GLN A 209 17.27 -0.69 3.53
CA GLN A 209 17.52 -1.62 2.43
C GLN A 209 17.19 -1.04 1.04
N GLN A 210 16.62 0.17 0.99
CA GLN A 210 16.16 0.85 -0.22
C GLN A 210 16.96 2.13 -0.41
#